data_AF-A0A1A8IA72-F1
#
_entry.id   AF-A0A1A8IA72-F1
#
_cell.length_a   1.000
_cell.length_b   1.000
_cell.length_c   1.000
_cell.angle_alpha   90.00
_cell.angle_beta   90.00
_cell.angle_gamma   90.00
#
_symmetry.space_group_name_H-M   'P 1'
#
loop_
_entity.id
_entity.type
_entity.pdbx_description
1 polymer ?
#
loop_
_entity_poly.entity_id
_entity_poly.type
_entity_poly.pdbx_seq_one_letter_code
_entity_poly.pdbx_strand_id
1 'polypeptide(L)'
;TFNARNEGEGGAYEAELYVAWPPEADYSGIARNNVSLTHLACSYEADNQTRYLVCDLGNPMKSGTSLWAGLRFTVPRLEDTQSSVQFELQIRSKNTNNSESEVVLFELEVAAVADVILQGVSRPDKVIFPPPNFTVHHNLRGEQDVGPELHQVYELVNNGPSSVSQASLVVQCPLRAQGHALLYPVEVISEGPLSCSSETNFNALKLKLQPPAADGPKSLKSNTELRIQKREVHRDPLGEQRNLTCGAVECWELSCNVGLLQRGGSTILTVRSRLWAETFMERPHKQYILECLVHYKVNRMSYSILPKFIPSGSKKVVTTVMWAKPDGQFSVPVWIIILAVLAGLLLLALLIYLLYKMGFFKRSDPYGTTMEKAHLKPQASYEA
;
A
#
# COMPACT_ATOMS: atom_id res chain seq x y z
N THR A 1 14.76 10.93 36.81
CA THR A 1 14.92 12.16 37.62
C THR A 1 14.71 11.78 39.07
N PHE A 2 15.21 12.59 40.01
CA PHE A 2 15.07 12.33 41.44
C PHE A 2 14.86 13.64 42.22
N ASN A 3 14.34 13.52 43.44
CA ASN A 3 14.21 14.63 44.39
C ASN A 3 15.01 14.28 45.66
N ALA A 4 16.05 15.04 45.95
CA ALA A 4 16.82 14.93 47.19
C ALA A 4 16.32 15.97 48.19
N ARG A 5 15.98 15.54 49.41
CA ARG A 5 15.45 16.41 50.46
C ARG A 5 16.22 16.27 51.74
N ASN A 6 16.46 17.39 52.42
CA ASN A 6 16.87 17.41 53.81
C ASN A 6 15.70 17.91 54.65
N GLU A 7 14.96 17.00 55.27
CA GLU A 7 13.83 17.30 56.17
C GLU A 7 14.26 17.35 57.65
N GLY A 8 15.55 17.17 57.94
CA GLY A 8 16.10 17.29 59.28
C GLY A 8 16.18 18.73 59.77
N GLU A 9 16.37 18.92 61.08
CA GLU A 9 16.45 20.24 61.71
C GLU A 9 17.78 20.98 61.42
N GLY A 10 18.83 20.24 61.07
CA GLY A 10 20.18 20.74 60.82
C GLY A 10 20.63 20.65 59.36
N GLY A 11 21.79 21.25 59.04
CA GLY A 11 22.44 21.07 57.75
C GLY A 11 23.18 19.73 57.66
N ALA A 12 23.15 19.09 56.50
CA ALA A 12 23.96 17.92 56.19
C ALA A 12 25.28 18.38 55.56
N TYR A 13 26.41 18.21 56.26
CA TYR A 13 27.72 18.62 55.77
C TYR A 13 28.27 17.63 54.76
N GLU A 14 28.84 18.16 53.67
CA GLU A 14 29.33 17.36 52.54
C GLU A 14 28.28 16.33 52.08
N ALA A 15 27.06 16.81 51.80
CA ALA A 15 25.97 15.95 51.37
C ALA A 15 26.15 15.56 49.90
N GLU A 16 26.14 14.26 49.63
CA GLU A 16 26.40 13.66 48.33
C GLU A 16 25.36 12.57 48.03
N LEU A 17 24.94 12.47 46.77
CA LEU A 17 24.13 11.36 46.28
C LEU A 17 25.05 10.30 45.69
N TYR A 18 24.95 9.08 46.21
CA TYR A 18 25.57 7.88 45.67
C TYR A 18 24.56 7.15 44.80
N VAL A 19 24.91 6.92 43.53
CA VAL A 19 24.13 6.09 42.62
C VAL A 19 24.96 4.90 42.17
N ALA A 20 24.57 3.69 42.55
CA ALA A 20 25.08 2.47 41.93
C ALA A 20 24.18 2.09 40.77
N TRP A 21 24.78 1.84 39.61
CA TRP A 21 24.08 1.39 38.42
C TRP A 21 24.61 0.03 37.97
N PRO A 22 23.81 -0.74 37.24
CA PRO A 22 24.15 -2.11 36.92
C PRO A 22 25.06 -2.16 35.67
N PRO A 23 25.80 -3.27 35.46
CA PRO A 23 26.85 -3.35 34.44
C PRO A 23 26.35 -3.18 33.00
N GLU A 24 25.06 -3.32 32.75
CA GLU A 24 24.40 -3.13 31.46
C GLU A 24 24.29 -1.65 31.06
N ALA A 25 24.38 -0.75 32.06
CA ALA A 25 24.18 0.69 31.89
C ALA A 25 25.50 1.49 31.90
N ASP A 26 25.48 2.60 31.17
CA ASP A 26 26.54 3.60 31.09
C ASP A 26 25.97 4.98 31.46
N TYR A 27 26.70 5.73 32.27
CA TYR A 27 26.35 7.12 32.56
C TYR A 27 26.73 8.02 31.39
N SER A 28 25.76 8.80 30.92
CA SER A 28 25.88 9.69 29.75
C SER A 28 25.91 11.18 30.11
N GLY A 29 25.62 11.53 31.37
CA GLY A 29 25.70 12.90 31.87
C GLY A 29 24.45 13.38 32.61
N ILE A 30 24.45 14.67 32.94
CA ILE A 30 23.35 15.31 33.68
C ILE A 30 22.26 15.75 32.70
N ALA A 31 21.00 15.58 33.09
CA ALA A 31 19.87 16.07 32.33
C ALA A 31 19.82 17.61 32.37
N ARG A 32 19.96 18.25 31.19
CA ARG A 32 19.97 19.71 31.05
C ARG A 32 18.71 20.29 30.41
N ASN A 33 17.74 19.44 30.09
CA ASN A 33 16.66 19.78 29.17
C ASN A 33 15.53 20.59 29.82
N ASN A 34 15.49 20.62 31.15
CA ASN A 34 14.42 21.26 31.89
C ASN A 34 15.01 22.31 32.83
N VAL A 35 14.51 23.54 32.74
CA VAL A 35 14.95 24.70 33.54
C VAL A 35 14.70 24.46 35.04
N SER A 36 13.76 23.57 35.39
CA SER A 36 13.46 23.23 36.78
C SER A 36 14.42 22.23 37.42
N LEU A 37 15.40 21.69 36.68
CA LEU A 37 16.37 20.71 37.21
C LEU A 37 17.69 21.40 37.55
N THR A 38 18.18 21.15 38.75
CA THR A 38 19.49 21.65 39.18
C THR A 38 20.60 20.89 38.48
N HIS A 39 21.61 21.62 38.01
CA HIS A 39 22.83 21.06 37.45
C HIS A 39 23.79 20.72 38.59
N LEU A 40 23.95 19.44 38.88
CA LEU A 40 24.87 18.97 39.91
C LEU A 40 26.30 18.86 39.36
N ALA A 41 27.29 18.80 40.25
CA ALA A 41 28.61 18.28 39.89
C ALA A 41 28.62 16.81 40.27
N CYS A 42 29.03 15.94 39.35
CA CYS A 42 29.11 14.50 39.63
C CYS A 42 30.47 13.95 39.20
N SER A 43 31.01 13.03 39.99
CA SER A 43 32.25 12.32 39.76
C SER A 43 32.04 10.82 39.80
N TYR A 44 32.98 10.08 39.23
CA TYR A 44 32.98 8.62 39.29
C TYR A 44 33.86 8.17 40.44
N GLU A 45 33.32 7.29 41.27
CA GLU A 45 34.05 6.63 42.34
C GLU A 45 33.86 5.11 42.22
N ALA A 46 34.92 4.36 42.50
CA ALA A 46 34.84 2.91 42.55
C ALA A 46 35.24 2.49 43.97
N ASP A 47 34.28 1.96 44.71
CA ASP A 47 34.53 1.36 46.00
C ASP A 47 34.45 -0.16 45.83
N ASN A 48 35.61 -0.81 45.94
CA ASN A 48 35.81 -2.22 45.64
C ASN A 48 35.38 -2.59 44.19
N GLN A 49 34.33 -3.41 44.06
CA GLN A 49 33.79 -3.87 42.78
C GLN A 49 32.58 -3.06 42.31
N THR A 50 32.02 -2.21 43.16
CA THR A 50 30.82 -1.42 42.86
C THR A 50 31.21 -0.04 42.37
N ARG A 51 30.65 0.36 41.22
CA ARG A 51 30.86 1.68 40.63
C ARG A 51 29.77 2.61 41.11
N TYR A 52 30.16 3.74 41.70
CA TYR A 52 29.28 4.78 42.18
C TYR A 52 29.46 6.06 41.36
N LEU A 53 28.35 6.77 41.22
CA LEU A 53 28.28 8.10 40.63
C LEU A 53 27.91 8.97 41.80
N VAL A 54 28.87 9.78 42.21
CA VAL A 54 28.76 10.62 43.39
C VAL A 54 28.43 12.02 42.90
N CYS A 55 27.29 12.56 43.33
CA CYS A 55 26.84 13.89 42.93
C CYS A 55 26.71 14.80 44.15
N ASP A 56 27.31 15.98 44.08
CA ASP A 56 27.29 16.96 45.17
C ASP A 56 25.89 17.54 45.36
N LEU A 57 25.33 17.42 46.57
CA LEU A 57 24.03 17.99 46.93
C LEU A 57 24.17 19.30 47.74
N GLY A 58 25.34 19.55 48.31
CA GLY A 58 25.70 20.82 48.93
C GLY A 58 26.51 20.66 50.22
N ASN A 59 27.27 21.69 50.59
CA ASN A 59 28.06 21.70 51.80
C ASN A 59 27.87 23.01 52.62
N PRO A 60 27.02 23.00 53.67
CA PRO A 60 26.05 21.98 53.98
C PRO A 60 24.79 22.07 53.11
N MET A 61 24.15 20.94 52.85
CA MET A 61 22.76 20.91 52.38
C MET A 61 21.85 21.35 53.53
N LYS A 62 21.34 22.58 53.46
CA LYS A 62 20.58 23.23 54.55
C LYS A 62 19.28 22.47 54.87
N SER A 63 18.81 22.59 56.10
CA SER A 63 17.48 22.12 56.51
C SER A 63 16.39 22.71 55.61
N GLY A 64 15.41 21.89 55.24
CA GLY A 64 14.30 22.26 54.36
C GLY A 64 14.66 22.33 52.87
N THR A 65 15.89 22.00 52.47
CA THR A 65 16.28 21.99 51.06
C THR A 65 15.59 20.85 50.33
N SER A 66 14.93 21.16 49.19
CA SER A 66 14.43 20.17 48.23
C SER A 66 15.02 20.48 46.86
N LEU A 67 15.76 19.52 46.31
CA LEU A 67 16.49 19.66 45.06
C LEU A 67 16.03 18.60 44.07
N TRP A 68 15.59 19.06 42.89
CA TRP A 68 15.27 18.19 41.77
C TRP A 68 16.43 18.16 40.78
N ALA A 69 16.90 16.97 40.43
CA ALA A 69 17.93 16.79 39.41
C ALA A 69 17.64 15.56 38.54
N GLY A 70 18.36 15.47 37.43
CA GLY A 70 18.23 14.37 36.49
C GLY A 70 19.59 13.84 36.06
N LEU A 71 19.71 12.52 36.06
CA LEU A 71 20.85 11.78 35.55
C LEU A 71 20.42 11.05 34.29
N ARG A 72 21.34 10.93 33.32
CA ARG A 72 21.09 10.22 32.08
C ARG A 72 21.97 8.99 32.00
N PHE A 73 21.33 7.88 31.69
CA PHE A 73 21.99 6.61 31.45
C PHE A 73 21.57 6.07 30.09
N THR A 74 22.48 5.35 29.45
CA THR A 74 22.20 4.50 28.29
C THR A 74 22.39 3.06 28.70
N VAL A 75 21.56 2.13 28.23
CA VAL A 75 21.66 0.71 28.60
C VAL A 75 21.95 -0.14 27.35
N PRO A 76 23.17 -0.07 26.77
CA PRO A 76 23.47 -0.72 25.50
C PRO A 76 23.73 -2.22 25.62
N ARG A 77 24.04 -2.73 26.81
CA ARG A 77 24.50 -4.11 27.04
C ARG A 77 23.44 -4.97 27.73
N LEU A 78 22.19 -4.87 27.33
CA LEU A 78 21.12 -5.71 27.86
C LEU A 78 21.34 -7.17 27.45
N GLU A 79 21.29 -8.08 28.42
CA GLU A 79 21.24 -9.52 28.16
C GLU A 79 19.80 -9.98 27.94
N ASP A 80 19.62 -10.98 27.07
CA ASP A 80 18.31 -11.46 26.62
C ASP A 80 17.51 -12.23 27.69
N THR A 81 18.02 -12.30 28.92
CA THR A 81 17.53 -13.13 30.03
C THR A 81 16.88 -12.34 31.16
N GLN A 82 17.31 -11.10 31.39
CA GLN A 82 16.83 -10.28 32.52
C GLN A 82 15.69 -9.36 32.08
N SER A 83 14.54 -9.50 32.74
CA SER A 83 13.35 -8.67 32.47
C SER A 83 13.38 -7.31 33.15
N SER A 84 14.38 -7.04 33.99
CA SER A 84 14.53 -5.76 34.67
C SER A 84 15.99 -5.42 34.95
N VAL A 85 16.24 -4.12 35.11
CA VAL A 85 17.54 -3.53 35.39
C VAL A 85 17.37 -2.59 36.58
N GLN A 86 18.24 -2.70 37.58
CA GLN A 86 18.04 -2.05 38.87
C GLN A 86 19.12 -1.00 39.16
N PHE A 87 18.69 0.16 39.66
CA PHE A 87 19.55 1.23 40.15
C PHE A 87 19.37 1.36 41.67
N GLU A 88 20.45 1.66 42.37
CA GLU A 88 20.45 1.89 43.80
C GLU A 88 20.89 3.33 44.08
N LEU A 89 20.11 4.05 44.87
CA LEU A 89 20.35 5.45 45.21
C LEU A 89 20.36 5.63 46.73
N GLN A 90 21.37 6.32 47.24
CA GLN A 90 21.47 6.66 48.66
C GLN A 90 22.13 8.02 48.84
N ILE A 91 21.61 8.86 49.74
CA ILE A 91 22.25 10.11 50.13
C ILE A 91 23.14 9.85 51.34
N ARG A 92 24.36 10.37 51.33
CA ARG A 92 25.31 10.29 52.44
C ARG A 92 25.85 11.68 52.79
N SER A 93 26.25 11.86 54.05
CA SER A 93 26.83 13.08 54.60
C SER A 93 27.86 12.73 55.67
N LYS A 94 28.69 13.70 56.07
CA LYS A 94 29.72 13.52 57.11
C LYS A 94 29.25 13.82 58.53
N ASN A 95 27.95 13.97 58.74
CA ASN A 95 27.39 14.20 60.06
C ASN A 95 27.63 12.98 60.98
N THR A 96 27.79 13.18 62.29
CA THR A 96 27.96 12.06 63.23
C THR A 96 26.68 11.27 63.45
N ASN A 97 25.53 11.95 63.41
CA ASN A 97 24.22 11.36 63.61
C ASN A 97 23.41 11.48 62.32
N ASN A 98 22.68 10.42 61.97
CA ASN A 98 21.80 10.37 60.80
C ASN A 98 22.49 10.80 59.50
N SER A 99 23.66 10.19 59.24
CA SER A 99 24.54 10.54 58.12
C SER A 99 24.05 10.06 56.77
N GLU A 100 23.15 9.07 56.74
CA GLU A 100 22.71 8.39 55.52
C GLU A 100 21.18 8.38 55.42
N SER A 101 20.67 8.47 54.19
CA SER A 101 19.25 8.22 53.89
C SER A 101 18.97 6.72 53.77
N GLU A 102 17.68 6.39 53.68
CA GLU A 102 17.25 5.10 53.16
C GLU A 102 17.79 4.86 51.74
N VAL A 103 18.01 3.58 51.45
CA VAL A 103 18.39 3.11 50.12
C VAL A 103 17.14 2.99 49.26
N VAL A 104 17.13 3.66 48.12
CA VAL A 104 16.04 3.62 47.15
C VAL A 104 16.46 2.75 45.97
N LEU A 105 15.70 1.68 45.74
CA LEU A 105 15.86 0.78 44.61
C LEU A 105 14.92 1.21 43.49
N PHE A 106 15.47 1.55 42.34
CA PHE A 106 14.72 1.95 41.15
C PHE A 106 14.87 0.89 40.05
N GLU A 107 13.80 0.12 39.86
CA GLU A 107 13.74 -0.97 38.89
C GLU A 107 13.15 -0.50 37.56
N LEU A 108 13.86 -0.80 36.46
CA LEU A 108 13.44 -0.54 35.10
C LEU A 108 13.03 -1.84 34.42
N GLU A 109 11.79 -1.93 33.97
CA GLU A 109 11.32 -3.05 33.16
C GLU A 109 11.94 -3.03 31.76
N VAL A 110 12.51 -4.16 31.36
CA VAL A 110 13.01 -4.41 30.01
C VAL A 110 11.94 -5.17 29.23
N ALA A 111 11.66 -4.73 28.00
CA ALA A 111 10.72 -5.39 27.13
C ALA A 111 11.26 -5.49 25.71
N ALA A 112 11.02 -6.63 25.07
CA ALA A 112 11.26 -6.78 23.64
C ALA A 112 10.20 -5.97 22.86
N VAL A 113 10.66 -5.14 21.92
CA VAL A 113 9.80 -4.30 21.09
C VAL A 113 10.17 -4.51 19.62
N ALA A 114 9.25 -5.08 18.85
CA ALA A 114 9.34 -5.11 17.40
C ALA A 114 8.27 -4.20 16.81
N ASP A 115 8.65 -3.42 15.80
CA ASP A 115 7.76 -2.58 15.02
C ASP A 115 7.71 -3.17 13.61
N VAL A 116 6.67 -3.96 13.34
CA VAL A 116 6.55 -4.71 12.10
C VAL A 116 5.55 -4.02 11.19
N ILE A 117 5.99 -3.67 9.99
CA ILE A 117 5.18 -2.98 8.99
C ILE A 117 4.90 -3.92 7.83
N LEU A 118 3.63 -4.03 7.48
CA LEU A 118 3.15 -4.78 6.32
C LEU A 118 2.80 -3.81 5.19
N GLN A 119 3.47 -4.00 4.05
CA GLN A 119 3.20 -3.32 2.81
C GLN A 119 2.64 -4.30 1.79
N GLY A 120 1.84 -3.79 0.85
CA GLY A 120 1.22 -4.62 -0.17
C GLY A 120 0.81 -3.81 -1.38
N VAL A 121 1.12 -4.30 -2.58
CA VAL A 121 0.81 -3.66 -3.86
C VAL A 121 0.36 -4.68 -4.89
N SER A 122 -0.47 -4.23 -5.83
CA SER A 122 -0.85 -4.99 -7.01
C SER A 122 -0.17 -4.40 -8.24
N ARG A 123 0.40 -5.25 -9.08
CA ARG A 123 1.08 -4.88 -10.33
C ARG A 123 0.46 -5.67 -11.50
N PRO A 124 -0.28 -5.03 -12.40
CA PRO A 124 -0.73 -3.63 -12.33
C PRO A 124 -1.84 -3.42 -11.27
N ASP A 125 -2.03 -2.18 -10.82
CA ASP A 125 -3.12 -1.78 -9.92
C ASP A 125 -4.48 -1.68 -10.65
N LYS A 126 -4.43 -1.51 -11.98
CA LYS A 126 -5.59 -1.42 -12.87
C LYS A 126 -5.38 -2.29 -14.11
N VAL A 127 -6.41 -3.04 -14.47
CA VAL A 127 -6.42 -3.88 -15.67
C VAL A 127 -7.56 -3.46 -16.58
N ILE A 128 -7.24 -3.15 -17.83
CA ILE A 128 -8.17 -2.65 -18.82
C ILE A 128 -8.65 -3.81 -19.70
N PHE A 129 -9.97 -3.97 -19.82
CA PHE A 129 -10.62 -4.96 -20.68
C PHE A 129 -11.29 -4.30 -21.90
N PRO A 130 -11.32 -4.96 -23.06
CA PRO A 130 -10.71 -6.26 -23.35
C PRO A 130 -9.17 -6.16 -23.50
N PRO A 131 -8.40 -7.16 -23.05
CA PRO A 131 -6.96 -7.17 -23.24
C PRO A 131 -6.60 -7.27 -24.73
N PRO A 132 -5.53 -6.58 -25.17
CA PRO A 132 -5.13 -6.57 -26.58
C PRO A 132 -4.72 -7.96 -27.05
N ASN A 133 -5.14 -8.35 -28.25
CA ASN A 133 -4.85 -9.65 -28.87
C ASN A 133 -5.32 -10.88 -28.07
N PHE A 134 -6.25 -10.71 -27.14
CA PHE A 134 -6.80 -11.83 -26.38
C PHE A 134 -8.00 -12.44 -27.10
N THR A 135 -7.99 -13.76 -27.26
CA THR A 135 -9.12 -14.53 -27.76
C THR A 135 -9.52 -15.59 -26.75
N VAL A 136 -10.83 -15.77 -26.53
CA VAL A 136 -11.31 -16.85 -25.66
C VAL A 136 -10.92 -18.19 -26.29
N HIS A 137 -10.10 -18.97 -25.59
CA HIS A 137 -9.67 -20.28 -26.03
C HIS A 137 -10.48 -21.37 -25.32
N HIS A 138 -11.08 -22.29 -26.09
CA HIS A 138 -11.79 -23.44 -25.51
C HIS A 138 -10.87 -24.43 -24.79
N ASN A 139 -9.61 -24.51 -25.20
CA ASN A 139 -8.60 -25.38 -24.60
C ASN A 139 -7.42 -24.55 -24.08
N LEU A 140 -7.34 -24.41 -22.77
CA LEU A 140 -6.25 -23.71 -22.08
C LEU A 140 -4.98 -24.58 -22.11
N ARG A 141 -3.90 -24.07 -22.71
CA ARG A 141 -2.59 -24.74 -22.77
C ARG A 141 -1.52 -24.01 -21.97
N GLY A 142 -1.53 -22.68 -22.05
CA GLY A 142 -0.64 -21.80 -21.30
C GLY A 142 -1.42 -20.88 -20.37
N GLU A 143 -0.71 -20.32 -19.39
CA GLU A 143 -1.31 -19.36 -18.45
C GLU A 143 -1.83 -18.09 -19.14
N GLN A 144 -1.25 -17.71 -20.27
CA GLN A 144 -1.70 -16.56 -21.07
C GLN A 144 -3.09 -16.75 -21.68
N ASP A 145 -3.53 -18.00 -21.86
CA ASP A 145 -4.85 -18.32 -22.40
C ASP A 145 -5.96 -18.04 -21.38
N VAL A 146 -5.61 -17.93 -20.09
CA VAL A 146 -6.54 -17.58 -19.01
C VAL A 146 -6.85 -16.09 -19.01
N GLY A 147 -5.82 -15.25 -19.18
CA GLY A 147 -5.98 -13.80 -19.22
C GLY A 147 -4.74 -13.00 -18.80
N PRO A 148 -4.92 -11.70 -18.52
CA PRO A 148 -3.82 -10.80 -18.18
C PRO A 148 -3.18 -11.19 -16.84
N GLU A 149 -1.88 -10.94 -16.76
CA GLU A 149 -1.06 -11.23 -15.60
C GLU A 149 -1.28 -10.23 -14.48
N LEU A 150 -1.22 -10.73 -13.24
CA LEU A 150 -1.34 -9.95 -12.03
C LEU A 150 -0.34 -10.44 -10.99
N HIS A 151 0.53 -9.54 -10.53
CA HIS A 151 1.47 -9.77 -9.44
C HIS A 151 0.98 -9.06 -8.18
N GLN A 152 0.81 -9.80 -7.09
CA GLN A 152 0.51 -9.25 -5.78
C GLN A 152 1.74 -9.40 -4.91
N VAL A 153 2.34 -8.27 -4.55
CA VAL A 153 3.60 -8.22 -3.81
C VAL A 153 3.30 -7.74 -2.40
N TYR A 154 3.69 -8.53 -1.41
CA TYR A 154 3.54 -8.25 0.01
C TYR A 154 4.92 -8.21 0.64
N GLU A 155 5.23 -7.14 1.36
CA GLU A 155 6.51 -6.99 2.05
C GLU A 155 6.26 -6.82 3.56
N LEU A 156 6.96 -7.62 4.35
CA LEU A 156 6.94 -7.52 5.81
C LEU A 156 8.31 -7.06 6.31
N VAL A 157 8.35 -5.92 7.00
CA VAL A 157 9.59 -5.25 7.44
C VAL A 157 9.59 -5.11 8.95
N ASN A 158 10.69 -5.43 9.62
CA ASN A 158 10.89 -5.13 11.04
C ASN A 158 11.70 -3.83 11.23
N ASN A 159 11.04 -2.71 11.51
CA ASN A 159 11.67 -1.43 11.83
C ASN A 159 12.01 -1.29 13.32
N GLY A 160 11.56 -2.23 14.16
CA GLY A 160 11.78 -2.19 15.60
C GLY A 160 13.21 -2.50 16.03
N PRO A 161 13.57 -2.18 17.27
CA PRO A 161 14.90 -2.49 17.81
C PRO A 161 15.12 -4.00 18.02
N SER A 162 14.08 -4.75 18.41
CA SER A 162 14.17 -6.17 18.71
C SER A 162 13.93 -7.04 17.47
N SER A 163 14.71 -8.11 17.32
CA SER A 163 14.52 -9.13 16.29
C SER A 163 13.30 -10.03 16.57
N VAL A 164 12.60 -10.41 15.50
CA VAL A 164 11.47 -11.35 15.50
C VAL A 164 11.98 -12.71 15.05
N SER A 165 11.70 -13.78 15.81
CA SER A 165 12.14 -15.13 15.44
C SER A 165 11.14 -15.87 14.56
N GLN A 166 9.84 -15.63 14.80
CA GLN A 166 8.75 -16.25 14.04
C GLN A 166 7.55 -15.32 13.90
N ALA A 167 7.03 -15.19 12.68
CA ALA A 167 5.77 -14.53 12.39
C ALA A 167 4.94 -15.35 11.38
N SER A 168 3.64 -15.13 11.35
CA SER A 168 2.73 -15.69 10.36
C SER A 168 2.22 -14.59 9.45
N LEU A 169 2.12 -14.89 8.16
CA LEU A 169 1.57 -14.03 7.11
C LEU A 169 0.51 -14.83 6.35
N VAL A 170 -0.73 -14.36 6.37
CA VAL A 170 -1.87 -15.03 5.71
C VAL A 170 -2.41 -14.11 4.64
N VAL A 171 -2.53 -14.61 3.41
CA VAL A 171 -3.08 -13.89 2.26
C VAL A 171 -4.36 -14.57 1.80
N GLN A 172 -5.42 -13.78 1.64
CA GLN A 172 -6.72 -14.21 1.14
C GLN A 172 -7.12 -13.37 -0.07
N CYS A 173 -7.52 -14.04 -1.15
CA CYS A 173 -7.84 -13.36 -2.41
C CYS A 173 -9.01 -14.02 -3.15
N PRO A 174 -9.84 -13.23 -3.87
CA PRO A 174 -10.99 -13.73 -4.63
C PRO A 174 -10.63 -14.80 -5.65
N LEU A 175 -11.09 -16.04 -5.46
CA LEU A 175 -10.92 -17.16 -6.37
C LEU A 175 -12.09 -17.23 -7.36
N ARG A 176 -13.32 -17.29 -6.84
CA ARG A 176 -14.55 -17.50 -7.60
C ARG A 176 -15.71 -16.72 -7.00
N ALA A 177 -16.63 -16.26 -7.84
CA ALA A 177 -17.89 -15.67 -7.41
C ALA A 177 -19.05 -16.32 -8.18
N GLN A 178 -19.98 -16.93 -7.44
CA GLN A 178 -21.19 -17.56 -8.01
C GLN A 178 -20.88 -18.55 -9.15
N GLY A 179 -19.80 -19.33 -9.01
CA GLY A 179 -19.34 -20.30 -10.02
C GLY A 179 -18.41 -19.74 -11.10
N HIS A 180 -18.34 -18.41 -11.26
CA HIS A 180 -17.41 -17.77 -12.20
C HIS A 180 -16.02 -17.57 -11.59
N ALA A 181 -14.97 -17.96 -12.30
CA ALA A 181 -13.59 -17.75 -11.86
C ALA A 181 -13.21 -16.26 -11.94
N LEU A 182 -12.41 -15.78 -10.98
CA LEU A 182 -11.96 -14.39 -10.89
C LEU A 182 -10.44 -14.30 -11.04
N LEU A 183 -9.71 -14.83 -10.06
CA LEU A 183 -8.25 -14.95 -10.10
C LEU A 183 -7.86 -16.41 -10.16
N TYR A 184 -6.92 -16.72 -11.04
CA TYR A 184 -6.28 -18.02 -11.14
C TYR A 184 -4.86 -17.92 -10.55
N PRO A 185 -4.62 -18.42 -9.32
CA PRO A 185 -3.30 -18.41 -8.72
C PRO A 185 -2.38 -19.39 -9.44
N VAL A 186 -1.19 -18.91 -9.84
CA VAL A 186 -0.26 -19.66 -10.69
C VAL A 186 0.95 -20.12 -9.90
N GLU A 187 1.69 -19.19 -9.31
CA GLU A 187 2.93 -19.48 -8.58
C GLU A 187 3.11 -18.52 -7.40
N VAL A 188 3.88 -19.00 -6.42
CA VAL A 188 4.29 -18.24 -5.24
C VAL A 188 5.80 -18.09 -5.30
N ILE A 189 6.28 -16.86 -5.24
CA ILE A 189 7.69 -16.50 -5.24
C ILE A 189 8.02 -15.86 -3.91
N SER A 190 9.03 -16.39 -3.25
CA SER A 190 9.46 -16.00 -1.91
C SER A 190 10.88 -15.46 -1.92
N GLU A 191 11.09 -14.25 -1.39
CA GLU A 191 12.41 -13.67 -1.14
C GLU A 191 12.62 -13.46 0.37
N GLY A 192 13.63 -14.13 0.92
CA GLY A 192 13.95 -14.12 2.35
C GLY A 192 13.48 -15.37 3.09
N PRO A 193 13.48 -15.35 4.43
CA PRO A 193 13.20 -16.52 5.25
C PRO A 193 11.69 -16.78 5.40
N LEU A 194 10.99 -16.99 4.28
CA LEU A 194 9.56 -17.35 4.29
C LEU A 194 9.32 -18.72 3.68
N SER A 195 8.34 -19.45 4.22
CA SER A 195 7.87 -20.73 3.69
C SER A 195 6.35 -20.73 3.71
N CYS A 196 5.73 -21.00 2.56
CA CYS A 196 4.28 -20.90 2.38
C CYS A 196 3.63 -22.25 2.09
N SER A 197 2.41 -22.42 2.57
CA SER A 197 1.50 -23.52 2.27
C SER A 197 0.10 -22.99 1.95
N SER A 198 -0.60 -23.67 1.05
CA SER A 198 -1.99 -23.37 0.72
C SER A 198 -2.77 -24.68 0.59
N GLU A 199 -4.03 -24.68 1.02
CA GLU A 199 -4.96 -25.78 0.75
C GLU A 199 -5.41 -25.76 -0.73
N THR A 200 -5.38 -24.58 -1.36
CA THR A 200 -5.72 -24.44 -2.77
C THR A 200 -4.52 -24.85 -3.61
N ASN A 201 -4.74 -25.73 -4.59
CA ASN A 201 -3.70 -26.12 -5.53
C ASN A 201 -3.41 -24.96 -6.49
N PHE A 202 -2.26 -24.31 -6.30
CA PHE A 202 -1.75 -23.31 -7.24
C PHE A 202 -1.47 -23.99 -8.59
N ASN A 203 -1.82 -23.30 -9.67
CA ASN A 203 -1.82 -23.85 -11.02
C ASN A 203 -2.57 -25.20 -11.14
N ALA A 204 -3.79 -25.30 -10.59
CA ALA A 204 -4.61 -26.52 -10.60
C ALA A 204 -4.82 -27.13 -12.01
N LEU A 205 -4.84 -26.31 -13.07
CA LEU A 205 -4.99 -26.74 -14.47
C LEU A 205 -3.66 -27.18 -15.10
N LYS A 206 -2.53 -27.13 -14.37
CA LYS A 206 -1.19 -27.52 -14.81
C LYS A 206 -0.80 -26.86 -16.15
N LEU A 207 -1.10 -25.57 -16.27
CA LEU A 207 -0.79 -24.80 -17.47
C LEU A 207 0.71 -24.55 -17.57
N LYS A 208 1.20 -24.44 -18.80
CA LYS A 208 2.60 -24.07 -19.07
C LYS A 208 2.83 -22.63 -18.64
N LEU A 209 3.82 -22.43 -17.77
CA LEU A 209 4.23 -21.13 -17.26
C LEU A 209 5.04 -20.38 -18.30
N GLN A 210 4.79 -19.08 -18.43
CA GLN A 210 5.63 -18.20 -19.22
C GLN A 210 6.87 -17.83 -18.39
N PRO A 211 8.09 -17.90 -18.97
CA PRO A 211 9.28 -17.36 -18.32
C PRO A 211 9.10 -15.87 -18.04
N PRO A 212 9.61 -15.34 -16.92
CA PRO A 212 9.60 -13.91 -16.65
C PRO A 212 10.25 -13.18 -17.83
N ALA A 213 9.48 -12.32 -18.50
CA ALA A 213 9.95 -11.60 -19.67
C ALA A 213 11.05 -10.61 -19.24
N ALA A 214 12.21 -10.66 -19.89
CA ALA A 214 13.16 -9.56 -19.85
C ALA A 214 12.48 -8.31 -20.41
N ASP A 215 12.53 -7.21 -19.64
CA ASP A 215 11.97 -5.92 -20.02
C ASP A 215 12.40 -5.51 -21.43
N GLY A 216 11.42 -5.37 -22.32
CA GLY A 216 11.63 -4.88 -23.68
C GLY A 216 10.30 -4.40 -24.27
N PRO A 217 10.24 -3.20 -24.86
CA PRO A 217 9.00 -2.67 -25.42
C PRO A 217 8.69 -3.41 -26.72
N LYS A 218 7.66 -4.26 -26.73
CA LYS A 218 7.16 -4.87 -27.96
C LYS A 218 6.12 -3.97 -28.62
N SER A 219 6.54 -3.42 -29.74
CA SER A 219 5.83 -2.50 -30.63
C SER A 219 4.45 -3.02 -31.06
N LEU A 220 3.47 -2.13 -30.97
CA LEU A 220 2.08 -2.30 -31.36
C LEU A 220 1.96 -2.44 -32.88
N LYS A 221 1.45 -3.57 -33.37
CA LYS A 221 0.82 -3.64 -34.70
C LYS A 221 -0.61 -4.12 -34.53
N SER A 222 -1.53 -3.17 -34.70
CA SER A 222 -2.97 -3.39 -34.72
C SER A 222 -3.37 -3.91 -36.09
N ASN A 223 -3.99 -5.08 -36.12
CA ASN A 223 -4.97 -5.50 -37.11
C ASN A 223 -5.72 -6.68 -36.48
N THR A 224 -7.03 -6.57 -36.28
CA THR A 224 -8.08 -7.54 -36.70
C THR A 224 -9.42 -7.14 -36.08
N GLU A 225 -10.45 -7.25 -36.91
CA GLU A 225 -11.86 -6.96 -36.69
C GLU A 225 -12.50 -7.88 -35.63
N LEU A 226 -13.19 -7.30 -34.65
CA LEU A 226 -13.94 -8.02 -33.63
C LEU A 226 -15.38 -8.28 -34.09
N ARG A 227 -15.69 -9.54 -34.40
CA ARG A 227 -17.05 -10.01 -34.69
C ARG A 227 -17.75 -10.39 -33.38
N ILE A 228 -18.48 -9.44 -32.80
CA ILE A 228 -19.26 -9.62 -31.57
C ILE A 228 -20.51 -10.45 -31.89
N GLN A 229 -20.60 -11.68 -31.39
CA GLN A 229 -21.85 -12.43 -31.35
C GLN A 229 -22.61 -12.09 -30.06
N LYS A 230 -23.81 -11.55 -30.22
CA LYS A 230 -24.74 -11.22 -29.13
C LYS A 230 -25.51 -12.48 -28.75
N ARG A 231 -25.38 -12.96 -27.51
CA ARG A 231 -26.26 -13.96 -26.89
C ARG A 231 -27.01 -13.38 -25.70
N GLU A 232 -28.13 -14.03 -25.40
CA GLU A 232 -29.27 -13.53 -24.61
C GLU A 232 -28.94 -13.19 -23.16
N VAL A 233 -29.63 -12.16 -22.66
CA VAL A 233 -29.45 -11.56 -21.33
C VAL A 233 -30.11 -12.45 -20.28
N HIS A 234 -29.32 -13.31 -19.65
CA HIS A 234 -29.66 -13.83 -18.32
C HIS A 234 -29.31 -12.73 -17.29
N ARG A 235 -30.21 -12.45 -16.33
CA ARG A 235 -29.92 -11.52 -15.22
C ARG A 235 -28.80 -12.12 -14.36
N ASP A 236 -27.58 -11.65 -14.60
CA ASP A 236 -26.38 -12.06 -13.89
C ASP A 236 -26.26 -11.31 -12.54
N PRO A 237 -26.37 -12.01 -11.39
CA PRO A 237 -26.31 -11.38 -10.06
C PRO A 237 -24.91 -10.84 -9.71
N LEU A 238 -23.84 -11.35 -10.34
CA LEU A 238 -22.48 -10.78 -10.23
C LEU A 238 -22.42 -9.34 -10.78
N GLY A 239 -23.37 -8.99 -11.63
CA GLY A 239 -23.49 -7.71 -12.27
C GLY A 239 -23.84 -6.52 -11.35
N GLU A 240 -24.31 -6.77 -10.14
CA GLU A 240 -24.62 -5.73 -9.13
C GLU A 240 -23.46 -5.53 -8.14
N GLN A 241 -22.63 -6.56 -7.94
CA GLN A 241 -21.57 -6.57 -6.95
C GLN A 241 -20.25 -6.09 -7.53
N ARG A 242 -19.96 -4.80 -7.34
CA ARG A 242 -18.72 -4.15 -7.83
C ARG A 242 -17.48 -4.48 -7.00
N ASN A 243 -17.65 -4.78 -5.71
CA ASN A 243 -16.56 -5.09 -4.80
C ASN A 243 -16.53 -6.60 -4.51
N LEU A 244 -15.46 -7.25 -4.92
CA LEU A 244 -15.23 -8.68 -4.79
C LEU A 244 -14.23 -8.88 -3.65
N THR A 245 -14.77 -9.08 -2.46
CA THR A 245 -14.03 -9.30 -1.19
C THR A 245 -14.27 -10.71 -0.68
N CYS A 246 -13.30 -11.29 0.05
CA CYS A 246 -13.42 -12.65 0.59
C CYS A 246 -14.56 -12.90 1.58
N GLY A 247 -15.21 -11.86 2.11
CA GLY A 247 -16.43 -12.02 2.89
C GLY A 247 -17.68 -12.37 2.05
N ALA A 248 -17.62 -12.19 0.73
CA ALA A 248 -18.78 -12.33 -0.16
C ALA A 248 -18.56 -13.27 -1.35
N VAL A 249 -17.31 -13.70 -1.58
CA VAL A 249 -16.93 -14.58 -2.70
C VAL A 249 -16.02 -15.69 -2.18
N GLU A 250 -15.90 -16.78 -2.93
CA GLU A 250 -14.98 -17.87 -2.60
C GLU A 250 -13.54 -17.38 -2.77
N CYS A 251 -12.70 -17.59 -1.76
CA CYS A 251 -11.31 -17.16 -1.77
C CYS A 251 -10.35 -18.33 -1.60
N TRP A 252 -9.18 -18.20 -2.20
CA TRP A 252 -8.04 -19.01 -1.85
C TRP A 252 -7.30 -18.37 -0.68
N GLU A 253 -6.69 -19.20 0.17
CA GLU A 253 -5.88 -18.78 1.30
C GLU A 253 -4.47 -19.34 1.19
N LEU A 254 -3.48 -18.47 1.43
CA LEU A 254 -2.06 -18.80 1.46
C LEU A 254 -1.51 -18.44 2.83
N SER A 255 -1.02 -19.43 3.57
CA SER A 255 -0.43 -19.29 4.89
C SER A 255 1.08 -19.41 4.80
N CYS A 256 1.80 -18.38 5.26
CA CYS A 256 3.26 -18.32 5.22
C CYS A 256 3.83 -18.17 6.63
N ASN A 257 4.84 -19.00 6.92
CA ASN A 257 5.68 -18.89 8.10
C ASN A 257 6.90 -18.05 7.76
N VAL A 258 7.04 -16.94 8.45
CA VAL A 258 8.19 -16.05 8.37
C VAL A 258 9.15 -16.38 9.51
N GLY A 259 10.40 -16.63 9.17
CA GLY A 259 11.49 -16.93 10.10
C GLY A 259 12.10 -15.66 10.71
N LEU A 260 13.41 -15.70 10.95
CA LEU A 260 14.15 -14.64 11.62
C LEU A 260 14.12 -13.33 10.83
N LEU A 261 13.50 -12.30 11.39
CA LEU A 261 13.54 -10.92 10.91
C LEU A 261 14.32 -10.05 11.90
N GLN A 262 15.57 -9.75 11.53
CA GLN A 262 16.43 -8.84 12.27
C GLN A 262 15.93 -7.38 12.18
N ARG A 263 16.52 -6.49 12.98
CA ARG A 263 16.29 -5.05 12.89
C ARG A 263 16.62 -4.55 11.47
N GLY A 264 15.64 -3.90 10.84
CA GLY A 264 15.72 -3.42 9.46
C GLY A 264 15.61 -4.53 8.40
N GLY A 265 15.41 -5.78 8.80
CA GLY A 265 15.23 -6.90 7.87
C GLY A 265 13.83 -6.89 7.25
N SER A 266 13.74 -7.35 6.00
CA SER A 266 12.46 -7.54 5.30
C SER A 266 12.38 -8.90 4.61
N THR A 267 11.16 -9.30 4.30
CA THR A 267 10.88 -10.48 3.48
C THR A 267 9.73 -10.15 2.53
N ILE A 268 9.81 -10.66 1.30
CA ILE A 268 8.89 -10.33 0.22
C ILE A 268 8.21 -11.62 -0.27
N LEU A 269 6.89 -11.56 -0.35
CA LEU A 269 6.02 -12.58 -0.93
C LEU A 269 5.40 -12.02 -2.20
N THR A 270 5.66 -12.65 -3.34
CA THR A 270 5.01 -12.34 -4.60
C THR A 270 4.10 -13.49 -5.00
N VAL A 271 2.80 -13.22 -5.09
CA VAL A 271 1.82 -14.16 -5.64
C VAL A 271 1.50 -13.77 -7.07
N ARG A 272 1.84 -14.65 -7.99
CA ARG A 272 1.53 -14.47 -9.41
C ARG A 272 0.22 -15.16 -9.74
N SER A 273 -0.69 -14.39 -10.32
CA SER A 273 -2.02 -14.83 -10.71
C SER A 273 -2.37 -14.37 -12.12
N ARG A 274 -3.38 -15.00 -12.71
CA ARG A 274 -4.01 -14.57 -13.97
C ARG A 274 -5.45 -14.16 -13.69
N LEU A 275 -5.88 -13.05 -14.25
CA LEU A 275 -7.31 -12.70 -14.24
C LEU A 275 -8.05 -13.59 -15.23
N TRP A 276 -9.19 -14.15 -14.81
CA TRP A 276 -10.00 -14.98 -15.70
C TRP A 276 -10.72 -14.13 -16.73
N ALA A 277 -10.14 -14.00 -17.92
CA ALA A 277 -10.58 -13.01 -18.89
C ALA A 277 -12.01 -13.27 -19.39
N GLU A 278 -12.42 -14.53 -19.52
CA GLU A 278 -13.76 -14.93 -19.93
C GLU A 278 -14.85 -14.30 -19.05
N THR A 279 -14.69 -14.38 -17.72
CA THR A 279 -15.66 -13.83 -16.74
C THR A 279 -15.88 -12.34 -16.92
N PHE A 280 -14.79 -11.58 -17.12
CA PHE A 280 -14.88 -10.12 -17.25
C PHE A 280 -15.31 -9.70 -18.65
N MET A 281 -14.97 -10.47 -19.69
CA MET A 281 -15.38 -10.23 -21.09
C MET A 281 -16.87 -10.45 -21.32
N GLU A 282 -17.51 -11.40 -20.62
CA GLU A 282 -18.96 -11.60 -20.63
C GLU A 282 -19.74 -10.41 -20.06
N ARG A 283 -19.07 -9.50 -19.33
CA ARG A 283 -19.67 -8.40 -18.57
C ARG A 283 -19.15 -7.03 -19.03
N PRO A 284 -19.45 -6.61 -20.27
CA PRO A 284 -18.94 -5.38 -20.85
C PRO A 284 -19.35 -4.12 -20.08
N HIS A 285 -18.45 -3.15 -20.06
CA HIS A 285 -18.66 -1.82 -19.48
C HIS A 285 -18.93 -1.79 -17.96
N LYS A 286 -18.64 -2.88 -17.24
CA LYS A 286 -18.72 -2.94 -15.77
C LYS A 286 -17.34 -2.83 -15.14
N GLN A 287 -17.27 -2.18 -13.99
CA GLN A 287 -16.05 -2.07 -13.19
C GLN A 287 -16.14 -3.01 -11.99
N TYR A 288 -15.07 -3.76 -11.75
CA TYR A 288 -14.93 -4.64 -10.60
C TYR A 288 -13.67 -4.27 -9.80
N ILE A 289 -13.75 -4.41 -8.49
CA ILE A 289 -12.68 -4.17 -7.54
C ILE A 289 -12.39 -5.51 -6.87
N LEU A 290 -11.24 -6.08 -7.17
CA LEU A 290 -10.75 -7.30 -6.53
C LEU A 290 -9.92 -6.87 -5.31
N GLU A 291 -10.33 -7.30 -4.13
CA GLU A 291 -9.68 -6.96 -2.88
C GLU A 291 -9.06 -8.21 -2.25
N CYS A 292 -7.74 -8.23 -2.17
CA CYS A 292 -6.99 -9.20 -1.41
C CYS A 292 -6.69 -8.68 -0.01
N LEU A 293 -6.92 -9.52 1.00
CA LEU A 293 -6.61 -9.22 2.39
C LEU A 293 -5.34 -9.97 2.78
N VAL A 294 -4.35 -9.24 3.31
CA VAL A 294 -3.17 -9.83 3.93
C VAL A 294 -3.16 -9.46 5.41
N HIS A 295 -2.89 -10.45 6.26
CA HIS A 295 -2.79 -10.29 7.70
C HIS A 295 -1.46 -10.87 8.17
N TYR A 296 -0.79 -10.15 9.07
CA TYR A 296 0.39 -10.67 9.75
C TYR A 296 0.19 -10.67 11.26
N LYS A 297 0.87 -11.62 11.90
CA LYS A 297 0.96 -11.73 13.35
C LYS A 297 2.35 -12.20 13.75
N VAL A 298 2.99 -11.47 14.65
CA VAL A 298 4.24 -11.92 15.28
C VAL A 298 3.90 -13.01 16.28
N ASN A 299 4.54 -14.18 16.16
CA ASN A 299 4.30 -15.31 17.05
C ASN A 299 5.33 -15.38 18.16
N ARG A 300 6.60 -15.09 17.85
CA ARG A 300 7.71 -15.22 18.79
C ARG A 300 8.81 -14.20 18.51
N MET A 301 9.34 -13.59 19.57
CA MET A 301 10.55 -12.76 19.54
C MET A 301 11.81 -13.63 19.65
N SER A 302 12.99 -13.10 19.32
CA SER A 302 14.24 -13.86 19.49
C SER A 302 14.72 -13.94 20.95
N TYR A 303 14.13 -13.16 21.84
CA TYR A 303 14.51 -12.98 23.24
C TYR A 303 13.64 -13.82 24.17
N SER A 304 14.15 -14.18 25.36
CA SER A 304 13.35 -14.84 26.40
C SER A 304 12.37 -13.88 27.07
N ILE A 305 12.61 -12.57 26.93
CA ILE A 305 11.77 -11.49 27.46
C ILE A 305 10.49 -11.38 26.63
N LEU A 306 9.33 -11.42 27.30
CA LEU A 306 8.04 -11.30 26.65
C LEU A 306 7.82 -9.86 26.14
N PRO A 307 7.33 -9.67 24.91
CA PRO A 307 6.94 -8.34 24.46
C PRO A 307 5.69 -7.88 25.19
N LYS A 308 5.60 -6.57 25.52
CA LYS A 308 4.39 -6.01 26.16
C LYS A 308 3.15 -6.09 25.26
N PHE A 309 3.37 -6.05 23.94
CA PHE A 309 2.31 -6.13 22.93
C PHE A 309 2.77 -7.06 21.82
N ILE A 310 1.84 -7.84 21.26
CA ILE A 310 2.14 -8.71 20.11
C ILE A 310 1.85 -7.93 18.83
N PRO A 311 2.86 -7.58 18.01
CA PRO A 311 2.63 -6.86 16.78
C PRO A 311 1.80 -7.69 15.80
N SER A 312 0.72 -7.08 15.32
CA SER A 312 -0.15 -7.66 14.29
C SER A 312 -0.80 -6.55 13.49
N GLY A 313 -1.17 -6.87 12.26
CA GLY A 313 -1.79 -5.89 11.37
C GLY A 313 -2.31 -6.51 10.10
N SER A 314 -3.05 -5.74 9.34
CA SER A 314 -3.63 -6.20 8.07
C SER A 314 -3.60 -5.11 7.03
N LYS A 315 -3.49 -5.50 5.76
CA LYS A 315 -3.52 -4.59 4.62
C LYS A 315 -4.43 -5.15 3.54
N LYS A 316 -5.16 -4.26 2.88
CA LYS A 316 -5.97 -4.56 1.70
C LYS A 316 -5.19 -4.15 0.46
N VAL A 317 -5.01 -5.08 -0.48
CA VAL A 317 -4.38 -4.86 -1.77
C VAL A 317 -5.46 -4.95 -2.84
N VAL A 318 -5.60 -3.88 -3.61
CA VAL A 318 -6.74 -3.70 -4.53
C VAL A 318 -6.26 -3.73 -5.98
N THR A 319 -6.98 -4.48 -6.81
CA THR A 319 -6.85 -4.46 -8.26
C THR A 319 -8.17 -4.03 -8.88
N THR A 320 -8.15 -3.00 -9.71
CA THR A 320 -9.35 -2.53 -10.41
C THR A 320 -9.41 -3.11 -11.81
N VAL A 321 -10.46 -3.87 -12.11
CA VAL A 321 -10.78 -4.32 -13.47
C VAL A 321 -11.78 -3.36 -14.06
N MET A 322 -11.40 -2.71 -15.15
CA MET A 322 -12.23 -1.69 -15.80
C MET A 322 -12.25 -1.91 -17.30
N TRP A 323 -13.38 -1.58 -17.92
CA TRP A 323 -13.49 -1.66 -19.36
C TRP A 323 -12.96 -0.38 -20.02
N ALA A 324 -12.24 -0.55 -21.12
CA ALA A 324 -11.91 0.52 -22.03
C ALA A 324 -13.21 1.24 -22.40
N LYS A 325 -13.20 2.57 -22.25
CA LYS A 325 -14.30 3.37 -22.77
C LYS A 325 -14.34 3.11 -24.28
N PRO A 326 -15.50 2.82 -24.88
CA PRO A 326 -15.58 2.81 -26.34
C PRO A 326 -15.06 4.16 -26.81
N ASP A 327 -14.09 4.15 -27.74
CA ASP A 327 -13.56 5.37 -28.34
C ASP A 327 -14.75 6.24 -28.69
N GLY A 328 -14.76 7.46 -28.13
CA GLY A 328 -15.91 8.32 -28.14
C GLY A 328 -16.39 8.53 -29.57
N GLN A 329 -17.44 7.80 -29.95
CA GLN A 329 -18.47 8.38 -30.78
C GLN A 329 -19.10 9.47 -29.92
N PHE A 330 -18.41 10.61 -29.82
CA PHE A 330 -19.05 11.85 -29.47
C PHE A 330 -20.12 12.02 -30.54
N SER A 331 -21.34 11.59 -30.21
CA SER A 331 -22.54 11.97 -30.94
C SER A 331 -22.50 13.49 -30.96
N VAL A 332 -22.15 14.06 -32.12
CA VAL A 332 -22.20 15.50 -32.32
C VAL A 332 -23.65 15.89 -32.05
N PRO A 333 -23.92 16.71 -31.01
CA PRO A 333 -25.28 17.05 -30.67
C PRO A 333 -26.03 17.62 -31.89
N VAL A 334 -27.26 17.17 -32.09
CA VAL A 334 -28.06 17.53 -33.29
C VAL A 334 -28.21 19.04 -33.45
N TRP A 335 -28.19 19.81 -32.36
CA TRP A 335 -28.22 21.27 -32.41
C TRP A 335 -27.02 21.86 -33.17
N ILE A 336 -25.82 21.26 -33.07
CA ILE A 336 -24.63 21.71 -33.82
C ILE A 336 -24.83 21.49 -35.31
N ILE A 337 -25.46 20.37 -35.71
CA ILE A 337 -25.78 20.08 -37.11
C ILE A 337 -26.79 21.11 -37.66
N ILE A 338 -27.85 21.40 -36.89
CA ILE A 338 -28.85 22.42 -37.26
C ILE A 338 -28.20 23.79 -37.43
N LEU A 339 -27.32 24.17 -36.49
CA LEU A 339 -26.64 25.47 -36.51
C LEU A 339 -25.69 25.58 -37.72
N ALA A 340 -24.98 24.50 -38.07
CA ALA A 340 -24.14 24.44 -39.26
C ALA A 340 -24.94 24.58 -40.56
N VAL A 341 -26.11 23.93 -40.67
CA VAL A 341 -26.98 24.04 -41.85
C VAL A 341 -27.53 25.46 -41.99
N LEU A 342 -27.98 26.09 -40.89
CA LEU A 342 -28.47 27.47 -40.91
C LEU A 342 -27.38 28.45 -41.32
N ALA A 343 -26.16 28.31 -40.78
CA ALA A 343 -25.02 29.13 -41.16
C ALA A 343 -24.64 28.93 -42.64
N GLY A 344 -24.66 27.69 -43.14
CA GLY A 344 -24.40 27.37 -44.54
C GLY A 344 -25.43 27.97 -45.49
N LEU A 345 -26.72 27.89 -45.16
CA LEU A 345 -27.79 28.50 -45.96
C LEU A 345 -27.71 30.03 -45.97
N LEU A 346 -27.36 30.64 -44.84
CA LEU A 346 -27.19 32.09 -44.73
C LEU A 346 -26.01 32.57 -45.59
N LEU A 347 -24.89 31.84 -45.56
CA LEU A 347 -23.73 32.13 -46.41
C LEU A 347 -24.05 31.95 -47.89
N LEU A 348 -24.78 30.88 -48.25
CA LEU A 348 -25.23 30.64 -49.62
C LEU A 348 -26.15 31.77 -50.12
N ALA A 349 -27.11 32.20 -49.31
CA ALA A 349 -28.01 33.31 -49.66
C ALA A 349 -27.24 34.62 -49.88
N LEU A 350 -26.25 34.90 -49.02
CA LEU A 350 -25.39 36.08 -49.15
C LEU A 350 -24.52 36.03 -50.42
N LEU A 351 -24.00 34.85 -50.77
CA LEU A 351 -23.26 34.63 -52.01
C LEU A 351 -24.13 34.81 -53.25
N ILE A 352 -25.35 34.25 -53.26
CA ILE A 352 -26.32 34.47 -54.34
C ILE A 352 -26.66 35.95 -54.48
N TYR A 353 -26.85 36.66 -53.36
CA TYR A 353 -27.11 38.09 -53.36
C TYR A 353 -25.94 38.90 -53.94
N LEU A 354 -24.69 38.57 -53.56
CA LEU A 354 -23.50 39.18 -54.14
C LEU A 354 -23.39 38.92 -55.64
N LEU A 355 -23.56 37.66 -56.08
CA LEU A 355 -23.51 37.30 -57.49
C LEU A 355 -24.63 37.96 -58.31
N TYR A 356 -25.83 38.08 -57.73
CA TYR A 356 -26.95 38.82 -58.32
C TYR A 356 -26.61 40.30 -58.50
N LYS A 357 -26.06 40.94 -57.46
CA LYS A 357 -25.68 42.37 -57.50
C LYS A 357 -24.50 42.63 -58.45
N MET A 358 -23.57 41.67 -58.57
CA MET A 358 -22.48 41.70 -59.55
C MET A 358 -22.92 41.36 -60.98
N GLY A 359 -24.22 41.12 -61.21
CA GLY A 359 -24.78 40.95 -62.56
C GLY A 359 -24.59 39.57 -63.18
N PHE A 360 -24.12 38.57 -62.41
CA PHE A 360 -23.84 37.22 -62.91
C PHE A 360 -25.10 36.50 -63.42
N PHE A 361 -26.28 36.78 -62.83
CA PHE A 361 -27.56 36.18 -63.22
C PHE A 361 -28.33 36.96 -64.30
N LYS A 362 -27.77 38.04 -64.86
CA LYS A 362 -28.35 38.70 -66.04
C LYS A 362 -28.00 37.89 -67.28
N ARG A 363 -28.88 36.97 -67.70
CA ARG A 363 -28.84 36.43 -69.05
C ARG A 363 -29.26 37.52 -70.04
N SER A 364 -28.43 37.74 -71.06
CA SER A 364 -28.83 38.40 -72.30
C SER A 364 -29.82 37.50 -73.03
N ASP A 365 -31.06 37.94 -73.19
CA ASP A 365 -32.05 37.26 -74.04
C ASP A 365 -31.63 37.36 -75.52
N PRO A 366 -31.48 36.26 -76.28
CA PRO A 366 -31.49 36.31 -77.72
C PRO A 366 -32.92 35.98 -78.18
N TYR A 367 -33.74 37.01 -78.37
CA TYR A 367 -34.92 36.91 -79.24
C TYR A 367 -34.59 37.57 -80.57
N GLY A 368 -34.41 36.74 -81.59
CA GLY A 368 -34.18 37.16 -82.97
C GLY A 368 -34.40 36.00 -83.93
N THR A 369 -35.67 35.69 -84.19
CA THR A 369 -36.21 35.14 -85.45
C THR A 369 -35.43 34.06 -86.20
N THR A 370 -35.95 32.83 -86.22
CA THR A 370 -36.42 32.15 -87.43
C THR A 370 -37.14 30.85 -87.04
N MET A 371 -38.45 30.80 -87.26
CA MET A 371 -39.17 29.53 -87.36
C MET A 371 -38.90 28.95 -88.75
N GLU A 372 -38.23 27.81 -88.83
CA GLU A 372 -38.33 26.94 -90.01
C GLU A 372 -38.96 25.61 -89.60
N LYS A 373 -40.05 25.30 -90.29
CA LYS A 373 -40.84 24.07 -90.16
C LYS A 373 -39.99 22.86 -90.56
N ALA A 374 -40.09 21.78 -89.80
CA ALA A 374 -40.02 20.43 -90.37
C ALA A 374 -41.02 19.52 -89.66
N HIS A 375 -42.04 19.12 -90.42
CA HIS A 375 -42.99 18.04 -90.12
C HIS A 375 -42.30 16.67 -90.20
N LEU A 376 -42.82 15.69 -89.46
CA LEU A 376 -42.92 14.22 -89.72
C LEU A 376 -42.85 13.49 -88.36
N LYS A 377 -43.61 12.46 -88.00
CA LYS A 377 -44.78 11.69 -88.50
C LYS A 377 -45.12 10.75 -87.31
N PRO A 378 -46.38 10.37 -87.04
CA PRO A 378 -46.69 9.54 -85.87
C PRO A 378 -46.26 8.08 -86.10
N GLN A 379 -45.80 7.41 -85.04
CA GLN A 379 -45.56 5.97 -85.05
C GLN A 379 -46.58 5.29 -84.11
N ALA A 380 -47.50 4.54 -84.71
CA ALA A 380 -48.41 3.64 -84.02
C ALA A 380 -47.91 2.20 -84.20
N SER A 381 -47.76 1.52 -83.06
CA SER A 381 -48.01 0.09 -82.75
C SER A 381 -48.07 -0.97 -83.86
N TYR A 382 -47.19 -1.98 -83.68
CA TYR A 382 -47.36 -3.45 -83.69
C TYR A 382 -48.15 -4.17 -84.81
N GLU A 383 -47.52 -5.13 -85.49
CA GLU A 383 -47.77 -6.60 -85.41
C GLU A 383 -47.01 -7.41 -86.50
N ALA A 384 -46.71 -8.67 -86.14
CA ALA A 384 -46.26 -9.85 -86.91
C ALA A 384 -44.81 -10.34 -86.63
#